data_AF-A0A3D0LGC0-F1
#
_entry.id   AF-A0A3D0LGC0-F1
#
_cell.length_a   1.000
_cell.length_b   1.000
_cell.length_c   1.000
_cell.angle_alpha   90.00
_cell.angle_beta   90.00
_cell.angle_gamma   90.00
#
_symmetry.space_group_name_H-M   'P 1'
#
loop_
_entity.id
_entity.type
_entity.pdbx_description
1 polymer ?
#
loop_
_entity_poly.entity_id
_entity_poly.type
_entity_poly.pdbx_seq_one_letter_code
_entity_poly.pdbx_strand_id
1 'polypeptide(L)'
;MIEYTKGVDLSTLYELEKLGARYFDKGEEKDILEIMKAYDIDTVRLRLWNDPYSPSGEPYGAGTNDLETTLAIGKKVTEAGLGVLLNFHYSDFWADPGKQYKPKAWEQMNVQELEDAVYDFTFTAIKYLQDKGVRITMIQIGNELSNGLLWPEGKVPEYEN
;
A
#
# COMPACT_ATOMS: atom_id res chain seq x y z
N MET A 1 -16.73 25.53 -5.13
CA MET A 1 -15.37 25.33 -5.68
C MET A 1 -15.16 23.84 -5.82
N ILE A 2 -14.49 23.39 -6.88
CA ILE A 2 -14.10 21.99 -7.03
C ILE A 2 -12.87 21.75 -6.17
N GLU A 3 -12.89 20.73 -5.33
CA GLU A 3 -11.78 20.31 -4.49
C GLU A 3 -11.01 19.20 -5.23
N TYR A 4 -9.70 19.39 -5.40
CA TYR A 4 -8.82 18.44 -6.09
C TYR A 4 -7.92 17.75 -5.07
N THR A 5 -7.82 16.44 -5.13
CA THR A 5 -6.84 15.68 -4.34
C THR A 5 -5.42 15.93 -4.87
N LYS A 6 -4.52 16.35 -3.99
CA LYS A 6 -3.10 16.52 -4.27
C LYS A 6 -2.30 15.46 -3.51
N GLY A 7 -2.02 14.37 -4.20
CA GLY A 7 -1.42 13.17 -3.60
C GLY A 7 0.06 12.96 -3.93
N VAL A 8 0.77 12.30 -3.02
CA VAL A 8 2.11 11.70 -3.24
C VAL A 8 2.13 10.26 -2.72
N ASP A 9 3.01 9.40 -3.24
CA ASP A 9 3.26 8.07 -2.67
C ASP A 9 4.54 8.10 -1.82
N LEU A 10 4.42 7.75 -0.54
CA LEU A 10 5.54 7.73 0.42
C LEU A 10 5.71 6.35 1.06
N SER A 11 5.37 5.26 0.37
CA SER A 11 5.39 3.96 1.04
C SER A 11 6.81 3.47 1.40
N THR A 12 7.88 4.03 0.83
CA THR A 12 9.26 3.74 1.30
C THR A 12 9.68 4.55 2.53
N LEU A 13 8.84 5.46 3.05
CA LEU A 13 9.22 6.43 4.09
C LEU A 13 9.85 5.75 5.31
N TYR A 14 9.19 4.72 5.83
CA TYR A 14 9.64 4.03 7.04
C TYR A 14 11.03 3.37 6.88
N GLU A 15 11.29 2.75 5.73
CA GLU A 15 12.60 2.16 5.43
C GLU A 15 13.67 3.24 5.26
N LEU A 16 13.37 4.32 4.52
CA LEU A 16 14.29 5.43 4.30
C LEU A 16 14.68 6.12 5.61
N GLU A 17 13.72 6.36 6.50
CA GLU A 17 13.98 6.92 7.84
C GLU A 17 14.89 6.01 8.67
N LYS A 18 14.65 4.69 8.67
CA LYS A 18 15.52 3.72 9.35
C LYS A 18 16.94 3.72 8.80
N LEU A 19 17.11 3.99 7.51
CA LEU A 19 18.39 4.12 6.84
C LEU A 19 19.05 5.50 7.02
N GLY A 20 18.42 6.41 7.76
CA GLY A 20 18.97 7.73 8.07
C GLY A 20 18.73 8.78 6.99
N ALA A 21 17.71 8.61 6.16
CA ALA A 21 17.31 9.65 5.20
C ALA A 21 16.95 10.95 5.92
N ARG A 22 17.37 12.08 5.33
CA ARG A 22 17.10 13.43 5.80
C ARG A 22 16.51 14.24 4.66
N TYR A 23 15.51 15.04 4.95
CA TYR A 23 14.79 15.84 3.96
C TYR A 23 15.00 17.32 4.23
N PHE A 24 15.04 18.10 3.16
CA PHE A 24 15.37 19.52 3.23
C PHE A 24 14.42 20.33 2.35
N ASP A 25 14.01 21.49 2.84
CA ASP A 25 13.33 22.52 2.08
C ASP A 25 14.14 23.81 2.16
N LYS A 26 14.57 24.33 1.02
CA LYS A 26 15.42 25.54 0.91
C LYS A 26 16.70 25.49 1.76
N GLY A 27 17.26 24.29 1.93
CA GLY A 27 18.50 24.06 2.68
C GLY A 27 18.30 23.85 4.19
N GLU A 28 17.06 23.95 4.69
CA GLU A 28 16.72 23.65 6.08
C GLU A 28 16.20 22.23 6.19
N GLU A 29 16.73 21.44 7.14
CA GLU A 29 16.21 20.11 7.44
C GLU A 29 14.82 20.20 8.05
N LYS A 30 13.87 19.42 7.53
CA LYS A 30 12.48 19.36 8.01
C LYS A 30 11.94 17.94 7.90
N ASP A 31 10.86 17.66 8.62
CA ASP A 31 10.09 16.44 8.42
C ASP A 31 9.46 16.45 7.01
N ILE A 32 9.48 15.31 6.32
CA ILE A 32 8.98 15.26 4.94
C ILE A 32 7.49 15.56 4.83
N LEU A 33 6.68 15.19 5.83
CA LEU A 33 5.24 15.46 5.83
C LEU A 33 4.96 16.94 6.08
N GLU A 34 5.79 17.63 6.88
CA GLU A 34 5.75 19.09 7.00
C GLU A 34 6.06 19.76 5.66
N ILE A 35 7.08 19.29 4.94
CA ILE A 35 7.42 19.78 3.60
C ILE A 35 6.23 19.55 2.68
N MET A 36 5.70 18.33 2.57
CA MET A 36 4.58 18.01 1.67
C MET A 36 3.37 18.91 1.94
N LYS A 37 3.02 19.14 3.21
CA LYS A 37 1.93 20.06 3.58
C LYS A 37 2.20 21.50 3.17
N ALA A 38 3.43 21.99 3.30
CA ALA A 38 3.80 23.34 2.89
C ALA A 38 3.66 23.55 1.37
N TYR A 39 3.66 22.46 0.59
CA TYR A 39 3.41 22.44 -0.86
C TYR A 39 1.99 21.95 -1.23
N ASP A 40 1.02 22.14 -0.33
CA ASP A 40 -0.41 21.84 -0.50
C ASP A 40 -0.76 20.37 -0.77
N ILE A 41 0.10 19.41 -0.40
CA ILE A 41 -0.28 18.00 -0.42
C ILE A 41 -1.33 17.74 0.66
N ASP A 42 -2.36 16.97 0.32
CA ASP A 42 -3.46 16.62 1.23
C ASP A 42 -3.57 15.11 1.49
N THR A 43 -2.97 14.28 0.65
CA THR A 43 -3.15 12.82 0.66
C THR A 43 -1.82 12.11 0.43
N VAL A 44 -1.57 11.05 1.18
CA VAL A 44 -0.44 10.14 0.98
C VAL A 44 -0.95 8.77 0.59
N ARG A 45 -0.47 8.27 -0.54
CA ARG A 45 -0.70 6.91 -1.01
C ARG A 45 0.31 5.95 -0.38
N LEU A 46 -0.21 4.84 0.12
CA LEU A 46 0.57 3.75 0.72
C LEU A 46 0.19 2.43 0.06
N ARG A 47 1.16 1.79 -0.61
CA ARG A 47 1.01 0.41 -1.08
C ARG A 47 1.02 -0.55 0.11
N LEU A 48 0.25 -1.62 0.00
CA LEU A 48 0.16 -2.70 0.98
C LEU A 48 0.32 -4.05 0.29
N TRP A 49 1.35 -4.79 0.71
CA TRP A 49 1.60 -6.18 0.35
C TRP A 49 1.07 -7.12 1.43
N ASN A 50 0.76 -8.35 1.03
CA ASN A 50 0.23 -9.37 1.93
C ASN A 50 1.30 -9.89 2.90
N ASP A 51 2.41 -10.41 2.37
CA ASP A 51 3.54 -10.93 3.13
C ASP A 51 4.87 -10.73 2.37
N PRO A 52 5.50 -9.53 2.46
CA PRO A 52 6.68 -9.16 1.68
C PRO A 52 8.00 -9.71 2.24
N TYR A 53 7.98 -10.99 2.62
CA TYR A 53 9.10 -11.70 3.21
C TYR A 53 9.36 -13.03 2.49
N SER A 54 10.63 -13.46 2.48
CA SER A 54 11.01 -14.79 2.04
C SER A 54 10.46 -15.86 3.00
N PRO A 55 10.46 -17.16 2.61
CA PRO A 55 10.11 -18.24 3.52
C PRO A 55 10.97 -18.31 4.80
N SER A 56 12.21 -17.79 4.75
CA SER A 56 13.12 -17.67 5.89
C SER A 56 12.96 -16.37 6.69
N GLY A 57 12.04 -15.49 6.28
CA GLY A 57 11.72 -14.24 6.98
C GLY A 57 12.59 -13.05 6.59
N GLU A 58 13.39 -13.14 5.53
CA GLU A 58 14.12 -11.98 5.02
C GLU A 58 13.16 -11.03 4.29
N PRO A 59 13.23 -9.71 4.55
CA PRO A 59 12.39 -8.74 3.87
C PRO A 59 12.76 -8.66 2.38
N TYR A 60 11.76 -8.50 1.51
CA TYR A 60 11.98 -8.24 0.08
C TYR A 60 12.56 -6.83 -0.20
N GLY A 61 12.61 -5.95 0.81
CA GLY A 61 13.08 -4.58 0.69
C GLY A 61 12.06 -3.68 -0.01
N ALA A 62 12.54 -2.56 -0.57
CA ALA A 62 11.70 -1.57 -1.24
C ALA A 62 10.53 -1.10 -0.34
N GLY A 63 10.82 -0.86 0.92
CA GLY A 63 9.90 -0.45 1.97
C GLY A 63 9.33 -1.60 2.81
N THR A 64 9.32 -2.84 2.32
CA THR A 64 8.71 -4.00 3.01
C THR A 64 7.32 -3.65 3.55
N ASN A 65 6.42 -3.27 2.64
CA ASN A 65 5.17 -2.58 2.94
C ASN A 65 4.07 -3.56 3.40
N ASP A 66 4.27 -4.15 4.56
CA ASP A 66 3.26 -4.95 5.25
C ASP A 66 2.27 -4.06 6.03
N LEU A 67 1.33 -4.70 6.73
CA LEU A 67 0.29 -4.00 7.48
C LEU A 67 0.87 -3.16 8.64
N GLU A 68 1.92 -3.64 9.31
CA GLU A 68 2.56 -2.93 10.43
C GLU A 68 3.37 -1.71 9.96
N THR A 69 4.10 -1.84 8.86
CA THR A 69 4.78 -0.72 8.21
C THR A 69 3.77 0.32 7.72
N THR A 70 2.67 -0.15 7.11
CA THR A 70 1.57 0.72 6.68
C THR A 70 0.92 1.44 7.87
N LEU A 71 0.72 0.78 9.00
CA LEU A 71 0.22 1.40 10.23
C LEU A 71 1.18 2.50 10.74
N ALA A 72 2.48 2.21 10.77
CA ALA A 72 3.49 3.15 11.24
C ALA A 72 3.50 4.44 10.39
N ILE A 73 3.48 4.31 9.06
CA ILE A 73 3.42 5.47 8.15
C ILE A 73 2.05 6.15 8.25
N GLY A 74 0.95 5.38 8.22
CA GLY A 74 -0.41 5.89 8.25
C GLY A 74 -0.73 6.74 9.48
N LYS A 75 -0.19 6.37 10.64
CA LYS A 75 -0.29 7.20 11.86
C LYS A 75 0.41 8.54 11.70
N LYS A 76 1.67 8.56 11.23
CA LYS A 76 2.41 9.81 10.99
C LYS A 76 1.68 10.73 10.00
N VAL A 77 1.18 10.15 8.91
CA VAL A 77 0.38 10.87 7.90
C VAL A 77 -0.87 11.48 8.53
N THR A 78 -1.58 10.70 9.36
CA THR A 78 -2.79 11.16 10.04
C THR A 78 -2.51 12.24 11.07
N GLU A 79 -1.45 12.09 11.87
CA GLU A 79 -0.99 13.08 12.86
C GLU A 79 -0.56 14.40 12.20
N ALA A 80 0.03 14.32 11.01
CA ALA A 80 0.29 15.49 10.17
C ALA A 80 -0.99 16.14 9.63
N GLY A 81 -2.16 15.50 9.74
CA GLY A 81 -3.44 16.01 9.24
C GLY A 81 -3.68 15.74 7.74
N LEU A 82 -2.95 14.79 7.17
CA LEU A 82 -3.11 14.33 5.78
C LEU A 82 -4.04 13.11 5.73
N GLY A 83 -4.68 12.87 4.57
CA GLY A 83 -5.44 11.65 4.29
C GLY A 83 -4.54 10.51 3.82
N VAL A 84 -4.98 9.27 4.04
CA VAL A 84 -4.32 8.07 3.51
C VAL A 84 -5.14 7.49 2.37
N LEU A 85 -4.50 7.32 1.20
CA LEU A 85 -4.96 6.44 0.13
C LEU A 85 -4.30 5.07 0.34
N LEU A 86 -5.07 4.08 0.75
CA LEU A 86 -4.58 2.72 0.95
C LEU A 86 -4.67 1.93 -0.36
N ASN A 87 -3.54 1.46 -0.87
CA ASN A 87 -3.48 0.69 -2.10
C ASN A 87 -3.13 -0.78 -1.84
N PHE A 88 -4.13 -1.64 -2.00
CA PHE A 88 -3.93 -3.08 -1.95
C PHE A 88 -3.31 -3.58 -3.25
N HIS A 89 -2.18 -4.28 -3.14
CA HIS A 89 -1.59 -4.96 -4.28
C HIS A 89 -2.17 -6.37 -4.49
N TYR A 90 -2.69 -7.01 -3.44
CA TYR A 90 -3.08 -8.43 -3.44
C TYR A 90 -1.96 -9.33 -3.98
N SER A 91 -0.75 -9.09 -3.49
CA SER A 91 0.49 -9.77 -3.84
C SER A 91 1.46 -9.58 -2.68
N ASP A 92 2.43 -10.49 -2.56
CA ASP A 92 3.53 -10.35 -1.60
C ASP A 92 4.60 -9.36 -2.08
N PHE A 93 4.55 -8.95 -3.35
CA PHE A 93 5.48 -7.97 -3.89
C PHE A 93 4.84 -7.13 -5.00
N TRP A 94 5.66 -6.44 -5.81
CA TRP A 94 5.18 -5.57 -6.89
C TRP A 94 4.10 -6.24 -7.75
N ALA A 95 2.99 -5.52 -7.91
CA ALA A 95 1.92 -5.87 -8.82
C ALA A 95 1.90 -4.79 -9.91
N ASP A 96 2.04 -5.21 -11.16
CA ASP A 96 2.18 -4.37 -12.35
C ASP A 96 1.54 -5.10 -13.56
N PRO A 97 1.46 -4.51 -14.76
CA PRO A 97 0.83 -5.18 -15.90
C PRO A 97 1.48 -6.50 -16.31
N GLY A 98 2.73 -6.76 -15.92
CA GLY A 98 3.44 -8.01 -16.16
C GLY A 98 3.48 -8.97 -14.96
N LYS A 99 2.99 -8.54 -13.79
CA LYS A 99 3.05 -9.31 -12.54
C LYS A 99 1.78 -9.10 -11.72
N GLN A 100 1.01 -10.17 -11.55
CA GLN A 100 -0.15 -10.20 -10.64
C GLN A 100 -0.14 -11.52 -9.87
N TYR A 101 1.02 -11.87 -9.30
CA TYR A 101 1.20 -13.14 -8.58
C TYR A 101 0.32 -13.18 -7.34
N LYS A 102 -0.30 -14.34 -7.10
CA LYS A 102 -0.97 -14.61 -5.83
C LYS A 102 0.02 -14.49 -4.67
N PRO A 103 -0.40 -13.96 -3.51
CA PRO A 103 0.33 -14.13 -2.26
C PRO A 103 0.66 -15.60 -2.01
N LYS A 104 1.80 -15.90 -1.37
CA LYS A 104 2.23 -17.26 -1.03
C LYS A 104 1.13 -18.05 -0.30
N ALA A 105 0.41 -17.39 0.61
CA ALA A 105 -0.69 -17.99 1.36
C ALA A 105 -1.89 -18.40 0.50
N TRP A 106 -2.01 -17.89 -0.72
CA TRP A 106 -3.15 -18.07 -1.62
C TRP A 106 -2.81 -18.89 -2.87
N GLU A 107 -1.57 -19.38 -3.01
CA GLU A 107 -1.10 -20.05 -4.24
C GLU A 107 -1.98 -21.23 -4.67
N GLN A 108 -2.52 -21.98 -3.70
CA GLN A 108 -3.31 -23.20 -3.92
C GLN A 108 -4.82 -22.98 -3.81
N MET A 109 -5.26 -21.73 -3.62
CA MET A 109 -6.69 -21.41 -3.52
C MET A 109 -7.37 -21.43 -4.88
N ASN A 110 -8.59 -21.96 -4.94
CA ASN A 110 -9.48 -21.83 -6.08
C ASN A 110 -10.17 -20.45 -6.12
N VAL A 111 -10.93 -20.16 -7.19
CA VAL A 111 -11.60 -18.86 -7.39
C VAL A 111 -12.45 -18.44 -6.18
N GLN A 112 -13.28 -19.33 -5.65
CA GLN A 112 -14.16 -19.00 -4.51
C GLN A 112 -13.35 -18.69 -3.25
N GLU A 113 -12.29 -19.46 -2.99
CA GLU A 113 -11.39 -19.23 -1.86
C GLU A 113 -10.61 -17.92 -2.01
N LEU A 114 -10.24 -17.54 -3.24
CA LEU A 114 -9.58 -16.27 -3.53
C LEU A 114 -10.51 -15.08 -3.31
N GLU A 115 -11.78 -15.18 -3.69
CA GLU A 115 -12.79 -14.15 -3.42
C GLU A 115 -12.93 -13.89 -1.91
N ASP A 116 -13.06 -14.96 -1.13
CA ASP A 116 -13.15 -14.90 0.33
C ASP A 116 -11.86 -14.30 0.94
N ALA A 117 -10.69 -14.75 0.48
CA ALA A 117 -9.41 -14.26 0.96
C ALA A 117 -9.17 -12.77 0.65
N VAL A 118 -9.57 -12.30 -0.54
CA VAL A 118 -9.52 -10.88 -0.91
C VAL A 118 -10.44 -10.06 -0.02
N TYR A 119 -11.66 -10.53 0.22
CA TYR A 119 -12.61 -9.88 1.13
C TYR A 119 -12.03 -9.76 2.54
N ASP A 120 -11.60 -10.89 3.12
CA ASP A 120 -11.11 -10.97 4.49
C ASP A 120 -9.86 -10.10 4.71
N PHE A 121 -8.90 -10.15 3.78
CA PHE A 121 -7.70 -9.32 3.87
C PHE A 121 -8.04 -7.84 3.78
N THR A 122 -8.91 -7.45 2.85
CA THR A 122 -9.31 -6.06 2.66
C THR A 122 -10.04 -5.53 3.89
N PHE A 123 -11.05 -6.27 4.37
CA PHE A 123 -11.84 -5.89 5.54
C PHE A 123 -10.97 -5.79 6.79
N THR A 124 -10.16 -6.82 7.06
CA THR A 124 -9.33 -6.89 8.27
C THR A 124 -8.28 -5.79 8.29
N ALA A 125 -7.60 -5.52 7.16
CA ALA A 125 -6.60 -4.47 7.07
C ALA A 125 -7.21 -3.07 7.27
N ILE A 126 -8.33 -2.76 6.58
CA ILE A 126 -9.02 -1.48 6.74
C ILE A 126 -9.47 -1.30 8.19
N LYS A 127 -10.14 -2.31 8.75
CA LYS A 127 -10.63 -2.28 10.13
C LYS A 127 -9.48 -2.07 11.11
N TYR A 128 -8.39 -2.83 10.96
CA TYR A 128 -7.22 -2.72 11.82
C TYR A 128 -6.64 -1.31 11.81
N LEU A 129 -6.42 -0.73 10.63
CA LEU A 129 -5.85 0.62 10.49
C LEU A 129 -6.79 1.70 11.03
N GLN A 130 -8.09 1.62 10.75
CA GLN A 130 -9.09 2.56 11.26
C GLN A 130 -9.25 2.48 12.79
N ASP A 131 -9.32 1.28 13.36
CA ASP A 131 -9.40 1.06 14.81
C ASP A 131 -8.15 1.61 15.54
N LYS A 132 -7.01 1.70 14.82
CA LYS A 132 -5.76 2.31 15.32
C LYS A 132 -5.63 3.80 14.99
N GLY A 133 -6.68 4.42 14.44
CA GLY A 133 -6.78 5.86 14.23
C GLY A 133 -6.22 6.38 12.90
N VAL A 134 -5.95 5.51 11.92
CA VAL A 134 -5.48 5.95 10.59
C VAL A 134 -6.65 6.56 9.80
N ARG A 135 -6.46 7.78 9.29
CA ARG A 135 -7.43 8.51 8.47
C ARG A 135 -7.40 8.02 7.01
N ILE A 136 -7.95 6.84 6.76
CA ILE A 136 -8.15 6.34 5.39
C ILE A 136 -9.23 7.16 4.70
N THR A 137 -8.88 7.85 3.61
CA THR A 137 -9.78 8.70 2.81
C THR A 137 -10.14 8.08 1.45
N MET A 138 -9.29 7.17 0.96
CA MET A 138 -9.49 6.49 -0.32
C MET A 138 -8.87 5.09 -0.28
N ILE A 139 -9.44 4.16 -1.03
CA ILE A 139 -8.94 2.80 -1.16
C ILE A 139 -8.78 2.50 -2.65
N GLN A 140 -7.64 1.92 -3.03
CA GLN A 140 -7.38 1.39 -4.37
C GLN A 140 -7.36 -0.14 -4.30
N ILE A 141 -8.33 -0.78 -4.96
CA ILE A 141 -8.48 -2.24 -5.05
C ILE A 141 -7.62 -2.76 -6.21
N GLY A 142 -6.47 -3.32 -5.88
CA GLY A 142 -5.47 -3.79 -6.85
C GLY A 142 -4.60 -2.67 -7.43
N ASN A 143 -3.46 -3.04 -8.03
CA ASN A 143 -2.55 -2.09 -8.68
C ASN A 143 -2.32 -2.48 -10.15
N GLU A 144 -2.53 -1.52 -11.05
CA GLU A 144 -2.27 -1.65 -12.49
C GLU A 144 -2.82 -2.94 -13.12
N LEU A 145 -4.12 -3.19 -12.88
CA LEU A 145 -4.84 -4.40 -13.27
C LEU A 145 -5.14 -4.53 -14.77
N SER A 146 -4.30 -3.96 -15.65
CA SER A 146 -4.51 -3.95 -17.10
C SER A 146 -4.72 -5.34 -17.69
N ASN A 147 -4.07 -6.35 -17.08
CA ASN A 147 -4.12 -7.75 -17.48
C ASN A 147 -4.74 -8.64 -16.38
N GLY A 148 -5.55 -8.05 -15.50
CA GLY A 148 -6.30 -8.78 -14.48
C GLY A 148 -5.63 -8.75 -13.10
N LEU A 149 -6.01 -9.70 -12.26
CA LEU A 149 -5.66 -9.76 -10.84
C LEU A 149 -5.42 -11.23 -10.44
N LEU A 150 -4.52 -11.52 -9.49
CA LEU A 150 -4.33 -12.87 -8.91
C LEU A 150 -4.24 -13.99 -9.96
N TRP A 151 -3.16 -13.98 -10.75
CA TRP A 151 -2.96 -14.94 -11.83
C TRP A 151 -2.62 -16.35 -11.33
N PRO A 152 -3.05 -17.39 -12.07
CA PRO A 152 -3.75 -17.34 -13.37
C PRO A 152 -5.28 -17.09 -13.31
N GLU A 153 -5.92 -17.27 -12.16
CA GLU A 153 -7.39 -17.32 -12.05
C GLU A 153 -8.07 -16.03 -12.50
N GLY A 154 -7.56 -14.86 -12.13
CA GLY A 154 -8.11 -13.58 -12.57
C GLY A 154 -7.37 -12.93 -13.74
N LYS A 155 -6.62 -13.70 -14.55
CA LYS A 155 -5.88 -13.16 -15.69
C LYS A 155 -6.79 -12.90 -16.89
N VAL A 156 -6.75 -11.68 -17.44
CA VAL A 156 -7.49 -11.35 -18.68
C VAL A 156 -6.55 -11.32 -19.89
N PRO A 157 -7.03 -11.62 -21.12
CA PRO A 157 -8.43 -11.86 -21.53
C PRO A 157 -8.88 -13.33 -21.42
N GLU A 158 -8.24 -14.16 -20.58
CA GLU A 158 -8.64 -15.57 -20.41
C GLU A 158 -9.95 -15.64 -19.57
N TYR A 159 -11.07 -15.27 -20.19
CA TYR A 159 -12.40 -15.17 -19.57
C TYR A 159 -13.01 -16.53 -19.12
N GLU A 160 -12.31 -17.65 -19.33
CA GLU A 160 -12.77 -19.01 -19.00
C GLU A 160 -12.02 -19.65 -17.81
N ASN A 161 -11.10 -18.93 -17.16
CA ASN A 161 -10.39 -19.40 -15.96
C ASN A 161 -11.29 -19.40 -14.71
#